data_AF-A0A849QFL6-F1
#
_entry.id   AF-A0A849QFL6-F1
#
_cell.length_a   1.000
_cell.length_b   1.000
_cell.length_c   1.000
_cell.angle_alpha   90.00
_cell.angle_beta   90.00
_cell.angle_gamma   90.00
#
_symmetry.space_group_name_H-M   'P 1'
#
loop_
_entity.id
_entity.type
_entity.pdbx_description
1 polymer ?
#
loop_
_entity_poly.entity_id
_entity_poly.type
_entity_poly.pdbx_seq_one_letter_code
_entity_poly.pdbx_strand_id
1 'polypeptide(L)'
;MSVSHSKDKDMMVALRLLQMMVGAGASIEEAMKSVSMEKLGIVSKSFSRIIERSIQEGDLSSEIKKEMGSVHFEPLKKLLSILDMGLSSGGSCGSGLLNLADMLDEEEKIKRKSLLKSIALASDTLTYVSMFSVVVIIFYLMGDMMQYGSFSITLISESMVRSILMFSVLVYALIMLFIKIKDGGKIL
;
A
#
# COMPACT_ATOMS: atom_id res chain seq x y z
N MET A 1 11.69 2.74 -4.47
CA MET A 1 10.31 2.69 -3.92
C MET A 1 9.50 1.49 -4.49
N SER A 2 10.14 0.34 -4.77
CA SER A 2 9.55 -0.78 -5.54
C SER A 2 9.43 -2.12 -4.78
N VAL A 3 9.86 -2.18 -3.52
CA VAL A 3 10.07 -3.47 -2.82
C VAL A 3 8.79 -4.02 -2.17
N SER A 4 7.82 -3.18 -1.76
CA SER A 4 6.57 -3.69 -1.13
C SER A 4 5.60 -4.27 -2.16
N HIS A 5 5.47 -3.65 -3.34
CA HIS A 5 4.56 -4.13 -4.37
C HIS A 5 4.97 -5.50 -4.94
N SER A 6 6.27 -5.80 -4.98
CA SER A 6 6.77 -7.13 -5.33
C SER A 6 6.35 -8.18 -4.30
N LYS A 7 6.48 -7.90 -3.00
CA LYS A 7 6.19 -8.87 -1.93
C LYS A 7 4.72 -9.28 -1.90
N ASP A 8 3.82 -8.32 -2.06
CA ASP A 8 2.37 -8.59 -2.08
C ASP A 8 1.98 -9.41 -3.32
N LYS A 9 2.57 -9.11 -4.48
CA LYS A 9 2.36 -9.89 -5.72
C LYS A 9 2.92 -11.31 -5.62
N ASP A 10 4.14 -11.45 -5.12
CA ASP A 10 4.81 -12.75 -4.91
C ASP A 10 3.99 -13.63 -3.96
N MET A 11 3.41 -13.02 -2.92
CA MET A 11 2.50 -13.69 -1.98
C MET A 11 1.23 -14.20 -2.67
N MET A 12 0.59 -13.39 -3.52
CA MET A 12 -0.62 -13.79 -4.24
C MET A 12 -0.36 -14.91 -5.25
N VAL A 13 0.80 -14.89 -5.91
CA VAL A 13 1.23 -15.97 -6.81
C VAL A 13 1.45 -17.26 -6.03
N ALA A 14 2.19 -17.19 -4.91
CA ALA A 14 2.43 -18.34 -4.04
C ALA A 14 1.11 -18.95 -3.54
N LEU A 15 0.16 -18.10 -3.12
CA LEU A 15 -1.12 -18.55 -2.59
C LEU A 15 -1.96 -19.27 -3.65
N ARG A 16 -2.00 -18.77 -4.89
CA ARG A 16 -2.69 -19.43 -6.02
C ARG A 16 -2.06 -20.76 -6.38
N LEU A 17 -0.74 -20.85 -6.38
CA LEU A 17 -0.03 -22.10 -6.64
C LEU A 17 -0.32 -23.14 -5.55
N LEU A 18 -0.29 -22.74 -4.27
CA LEU A 18 -0.67 -23.62 -3.16
C LEU A 18 -2.12 -24.09 -3.29
N GLN A 19 -3.06 -23.19 -3.56
CA GLN A 19 -4.47 -23.56 -3.75
C GLN A 19 -4.65 -24.55 -4.89
N MET A 20 -3.99 -24.32 -6.03
CA MET A 20 -4.10 -25.20 -7.20
C MET A 20 -3.56 -26.60 -6.89
N MET A 21 -2.39 -26.68 -6.24
CA MET A 21 -1.76 -27.97 -5.91
C MET A 21 -2.51 -28.72 -4.81
N VAL A 22 -2.84 -28.04 -3.70
CA VAL A 22 -3.63 -28.64 -2.62
C VAL A 22 -5.02 -29.03 -3.10
N GLY A 23 -5.65 -28.21 -3.94
CA GLY A 23 -6.94 -28.52 -4.58
C GLY A 23 -6.87 -29.70 -5.55
N ALA A 24 -5.71 -29.93 -6.19
CA ALA A 24 -5.45 -31.11 -7.00
C ALA A 24 -5.08 -32.36 -6.16
N GLY A 25 -5.05 -32.25 -4.82
CA GLY A 25 -4.75 -33.34 -3.92
C GLY A 25 -3.26 -33.53 -3.60
N ALA A 26 -2.40 -32.58 -3.98
CA ALA A 26 -0.99 -32.61 -3.59
C ALA A 26 -0.84 -32.37 -2.08
N SER A 27 0.18 -32.99 -1.49
CA SER A 27 0.51 -32.74 -0.09
C SER A 27 0.97 -31.29 0.13
N ILE A 28 0.80 -30.77 1.35
CA ILE A 28 1.27 -29.43 1.72
C ILE A 28 2.78 -29.30 1.50
N GLU A 29 3.54 -30.37 1.79
CA GLU A 29 4.99 -30.39 1.61
C GLU A 29 5.38 -30.28 0.12
N GLU A 30 4.75 -31.05 -0.77
CA GLU A 30 5.00 -30.97 -2.21
C GLU A 30 4.60 -29.59 -2.77
N ALA A 31 3.48 -29.06 -2.32
CA ALA A 31 3.00 -27.75 -2.71
C ALA A 31 3.99 -26.65 -2.28
N MET A 32 4.49 -26.71 -1.03
CA MET A 32 5.52 -25.80 -0.54
C MET A 32 6.83 -25.94 -1.30
N LYS A 33 7.24 -27.17 -1.63
CA LYS A 33 8.46 -27.44 -2.40
C LYS A 33 8.39 -26.83 -3.79
N SER A 34 7.27 -27.00 -4.49
CA SER A 34 7.04 -26.38 -5.79
C SER A 34 7.09 -24.85 -5.70
N VAL A 35 6.40 -24.23 -4.74
CA VAL A 35 6.44 -22.77 -4.53
C VAL A 35 7.84 -22.26 -4.15
N SER A 36 8.64 -23.06 -3.44
CA SER A 36 10.02 -22.70 -3.11
C SER A 36 10.92 -22.54 -4.34
N MET A 37 10.59 -23.21 -5.46
CA MET A 37 11.36 -23.17 -6.71
C MET A 37 11.02 -21.95 -7.59
N GLU A 38 9.85 -21.35 -7.40
CA GLU A 38 9.29 -20.28 -8.25
C GLU A 38 9.94 -18.88 -8.06
N LYS A 39 11.00 -18.77 -7.25
CA LYS A 39 11.75 -17.51 -6.99
C LYS A 39 10.87 -16.33 -6.53
N LEU A 40 9.84 -16.59 -5.74
CA LEU A 40 8.87 -15.64 -5.17
C LEU A 40 9.41 -14.91 -3.93
N GLY A 41 10.60 -14.33 -4.05
CA GLY A 41 11.19 -13.44 -3.04
C GLY A 41 11.25 -14.04 -1.63
N ILE A 42 10.52 -13.41 -0.69
CA ILE A 42 10.53 -13.82 0.72
C ILE A 42 9.78 -15.13 0.96
N VAL A 43 8.75 -15.43 0.15
CA VAL A 43 7.93 -16.64 0.32
C VAL A 43 8.75 -17.87 -0.06
N SER A 44 9.36 -17.87 -1.25
CA SER A 44 10.21 -18.98 -1.69
C SER A 44 11.39 -19.20 -0.74
N LYS A 45 12.06 -18.14 -0.28
CA LYS A 45 13.15 -18.25 0.71
C LYS A 45 12.69 -18.86 2.03
N SER A 46 11.52 -18.46 2.52
CA SER A 46 10.97 -18.97 3.76
C SER A 46 10.62 -20.46 3.63
N PHE A 47 9.99 -20.86 2.52
CA PHE A 47 9.66 -22.26 2.26
C PHE A 47 10.90 -23.13 2.04
N SER A 48 11.92 -22.64 1.31
CA SER A 48 13.19 -23.35 1.17
C SER A 48 13.84 -23.60 2.54
N ARG A 49 13.89 -22.58 3.42
CA ARG A 49 14.45 -22.74 4.77
C ARG A 49 13.68 -23.76 5.60
N ILE A 50 12.34 -23.74 5.53
CA ILE A 50 11.51 -24.71 6.24
C ILE A 50 11.82 -26.13 5.75
N ILE A 51 11.83 -26.35 4.43
CA ILE A 51 12.05 -27.67 3.83
C ILE A 51 13.48 -28.18 4.10
N GLU A 52 14.49 -27.32 3.96
CA GLU A 52 15.89 -27.71 4.22
C GLU A 52 16.09 -28.15 5.67
N ARG A 53 15.48 -27.43 6.63
CA ARG A 53 15.58 -27.75 8.05
C ARG A 53 14.73 -28.95 8.45
N SER A 54 13.58 -29.16 7.80
CA SER A 54 12.76 -30.36 8.05
C SER A 54 13.47 -31.62 7.56
N ILE A 55 14.16 -31.56 6.41
CA ILE A 55 14.92 -32.69 5.87
C ILE A 55 16.07 -33.09 6.80
N GLN A 56 16.73 -32.14 7.46
CA GLN A 56 17.91 -32.43 8.27
C GLN A 56 17.56 -33.16 9.56
N GLU A 57 16.69 -32.62 10.42
CA GLU A 57 16.44 -33.18 11.76
C GLU A 57 15.05 -32.82 12.35
N GLY A 58 14.11 -32.27 11.55
CA GLY A 58 12.91 -31.60 12.08
C GLY A 58 11.59 -32.05 11.47
N ASP A 59 10.54 -32.08 12.29
CA ASP A 59 9.17 -32.19 11.78
C ASP A 59 8.73 -30.90 11.06
N LEU A 60 8.00 -31.02 9.96
CA LEU A 60 7.58 -29.91 9.11
C LEU A 60 6.71 -28.91 9.87
N SER A 61 5.77 -29.37 10.71
CA SER A 61 4.94 -28.49 11.55
C SER A 61 5.79 -27.73 12.56
N SER A 62 6.78 -28.40 13.18
CA SER A 62 7.70 -27.75 14.12
C SER A 62 8.49 -26.60 13.47
N GLU A 63 8.92 -26.77 12.23
CA GLU A 63 9.73 -25.77 11.54
C GLU A 63 8.90 -24.62 10.99
N ILE A 64 7.67 -24.89 10.53
CA ILE A 64 6.69 -23.85 10.18
C ILE A 64 6.45 -22.92 11.37
N LYS A 65 6.28 -23.46 12.59
CA LYS A 65 6.10 -22.68 13.82
C LYS A 65 7.30 -21.81 14.16
N LYS A 66 8.53 -22.31 14.00
CA LYS A 66 9.75 -21.52 14.20
C LYS A 66 9.85 -20.39 13.17
N GLU A 67 9.59 -20.70 11.91
CA GLU A 67 9.65 -19.72 10.84
C GLU A 67 8.59 -18.61 11.04
N MET A 68 7.38 -18.95 11.49
CA MET A 68 6.34 -17.98 11.89
C MET A 68 6.83 -16.98 12.94
N GLY A 69 7.64 -17.43 13.90
CA GLY A 69 8.24 -16.57 14.92
C GLY A 69 9.33 -15.63 14.38
N SER A 70 10.00 -16.02 13.29
CA SER A 70 11.12 -15.27 12.72
C SER A 70 10.74 -14.29 11.60
N VAL A 71 9.63 -14.56 10.90
CA VAL A 71 9.17 -13.74 9.78
C VAL A 71 8.53 -12.46 10.30
N HIS A 72 8.82 -11.31 9.69
CA HIS A 72 8.15 -10.03 10.01
C HIS A 72 7.03 -9.66 9.01
N PHE A 73 6.84 -10.46 7.98
CA PHE A 73 5.83 -10.23 6.94
C PHE A 73 4.51 -10.91 7.33
N GLU A 74 3.53 -10.10 7.74
CA GLU A 74 2.25 -10.56 8.30
C GLU A 74 1.45 -11.50 7.39
N PRO A 75 1.31 -11.25 6.08
CA PRO A 75 0.62 -12.20 5.18
C PRO A 75 1.27 -13.58 5.18
N LEU A 76 2.60 -13.65 5.19
CA LEU A 76 3.33 -14.92 5.23
C LEU A 76 3.15 -15.63 6.57
N LYS A 77 3.09 -14.92 7.70
CA LYS A 77 2.73 -15.54 8.99
C LYS A 77 1.35 -16.19 8.96
N LYS A 78 0.35 -15.49 8.41
CA LYS A 78 -1.02 -16.02 8.27
C LYS A 78 -1.05 -17.26 7.38
N LEU A 79 -0.32 -17.23 6.26
CA LEU A 79 -0.18 -18.39 5.39
C LEU A 79 0.45 -19.58 6.11
N LEU A 80 1.58 -19.38 6.78
CA LEU A 80 2.24 -20.42 7.56
C LEU A 80 1.33 -21.00 8.64
N SER A 81 0.52 -20.17 9.31
CA SER A 81 -0.48 -20.62 10.29
C SER A 81 -1.56 -21.50 9.67
N ILE A 82 -2.02 -21.19 8.46
CA ILE A 82 -3.02 -22.00 7.74
C ILE A 82 -2.40 -23.35 7.33
N LEU A 83 -1.14 -23.35 6.89
CA LEU A 83 -0.42 -24.57 6.52
C LEU A 83 -0.17 -25.47 7.74
N ASP A 84 0.23 -24.91 8.87
CA ASP A 84 0.40 -25.65 10.14
C ASP A 84 -0.90 -26.30 10.61
N MET A 85 -2.01 -25.56 10.53
CA MET A 85 -3.34 -26.08 10.85
C MET A 85 -3.77 -27.17 9.87
N GLY A 86 -3.46 -27.01 8.58
CA GLY A 86 -3.69 -28.00 7.54
C GLY A 86 -2.92 -29.30 7.79
N LEU A 87 -1.65 -29.21 8.15
CA LEU A 87 -0.83 -30.38 8.51
C LEU A 87 -1.38 -31.10 9.75
N SER A 88 -1.77 -30.34 10.78
CA SER A 88 -2.33 -30.88 12.02
C SER A 88 -3.71 -31.54 11.81
N SER A 89 -4.47 -31.09 10.81
CA SER A 89 -5.85 -31.55 10.55
C SER A 89 -5.97 -32.57 9.42
N GLY A 90 -4.86 -33.12 8.91
CA GLY A 90 -4.87 -34.17 7.89
C GLY A 90 -4.99 -33.66 6.44
N GLY A 91 -4.53 -32.45 6.13
CA GLY A 91 -4.34 -31.94 4.77
C GLY A 91 -5.40 -30.95 4.27
N SER A 92 -6.48 -30.70 5.01
CA SER A 92 -7.50 -29.72 4.62
C SER A 92 -7.09 -28.30 5.00
N CYS A 93 -6.56 -27.53 4.04
CA CYS A 93 -6.29 -26.09 4.21
C CYS A 93 -6.84 -25.21 3.08
N GLY A 94 -7.48 -25.80 2.06
CA GLY A 94 -7.92 -25.09 0.85
C GLY A 94 -8.87 -23.92 1.13
N SER A 95 -9.83 -24.08 2.04
CA SER A 95 -10.75 -23.00 2.45
C SER A 95 -10.02 -21.87 3.18
N GLY A 96 -9.03 -22.19 4.02
CA GLY A 96 -8.19 -21.19 4.67
C GLY A 96 -7.34 -20.41 3.68
N LEU A 97 -6.75 -21.10 2.71
CA LEU A 97 -5.99 -20.46 1.63
C LEU A 97 -6.87 -19.54 0.78
N LEU A 98 -8.11 -19.94 0.48
CA LEU A 98 -9.08 -19.12 -0.27
C LEU A 98 -9.44 -17.85 0.49
N ASN A 99 -9.80 -17.99 1.77
CA ASN A 99 -10.14 -16.86 2.62
C ASN A 99 -8.96 -15.87 2.76
N LEU A 100 -7.72 -16.37 2.87
CA LEU A 100 -6.56 -15.49 2.90
C LEU A 100 -6.36 -14.75 1.57
N ALA A 101 -6.67 -15.37 0.43
CA ALA A 101 -6.56 -14.74 -0.88
C ALA A 101 -7.54 -13.58 -1.01
N ASP A 102 -8.81 -13.84 -0.65
CA ASP A 102 -9.87 -12.83 -0.70
C ASP A 102 -9.57 -11.64 0.22
N MET A 103 -9.04 -11.91 1.41
CA MET A 103 -8.61 -10.86 2.34
C MET A 103 -7.49 -9.99 1.75
N LEU A 104 -6.46 -10.59 1.15
CA LEU A 104 -5.34 -9.85 0.55
C LEU A 104 -5.77 -9.06 -0.69
N ASP A 105 -6.65 -9.62 -1.53
CA ASP A 105 -7.22 -8.93 -2.69
C ASP A 105 -8.05 -7.71 -2.24
N GLU A 106 -8.84 -7.85 -1.18
CA GLU A 106 -9.66 -6.74 -0.67
C GLU A 106 -8.80 -5.64 -0.02
N GLU A 107 -7.76 -6.01 0.74
CA GLU A 107 -6.78 -5.04 1.26
C GLU A 107 -6.07 -4.28 0.12
N GLU A 108 -5.71 -4.96 -0.97
CA GLU A 108 -5.09 -4.32 -2.13
C GLU A 108 -6.06 -3.38 -2.86
N LYS A 109 -7.34 -3.78 -2.99
CA LYS A 109 -8.39 -2.90 -3.54
C LYS A 109 -8.59 -1.66 -2.68
N ILE A 110 -8.62 -1.80 -1.35
CA ILE A 110 -8.76 -0.68 -0.42
C ILE A 110 -7.56 0.27 -0.56
N LYS A 111 -6.32 -0.25 -0.58
CA LYS A 111 -5.11 0.56 -0.81
C LYS A 111 -5.15 1.29 -2.16
N ARG A 112 -5.57 0.62 -3.24
CA ARG A 112 -5.72 1.28 -4.55
C ARG A 112 -6.77 2.38 -4.52
N LYS A 113 -7.93 2.14 -3.90
CA LYS A 113 -8.99 3.15 -3.74
C LYS A 113 -8.53 4.34 -2.91
N SER A 114 -7.78 4.13 -1.82
CA SER A 114 -7.27 5.22 -0.98
C SER A 114 -6.21 6.06 -1.69
N LEU A 115 -5.31 5.43 -2.47
CA LEU A 115 -4.35 6.13 -3.31
C LEU A 115 -5.05 6.96 -4.38
N LEU A 116 -6.03 6.39 -5.09
CA LEU A 116 -6.83 7.13 -6.07
C LEU A 116 -7.58 8.29 -5.42
N LYS A 117 -8.15 8.09 -4.22
CA LYS A 117 -8.81 9.16 -3.47
C LYS A 117 -7.82 10.24 -3.04
N SER A 118 -6.61 9.88 -2.63
CA SER A 118 -5.57 10.83 -2.23
C SER A 118 -5.04 11.63 -3.43
N ILE A 119 -4.88 10.99 -4.58
CA ILE A 119 -4.52 11.63 -5.85
C ILE A 119 -5.66 12.56 -6.31
N ALA A 120 -6.92 12.11 -6.23
CA ALA A 120 -8.07 12.93 -6.55
C ALA A 120 -8.16 14.16 -5.65
N LEU A 121 -7.97 13.99 -4.32
CA LEU A 121 -7.93 15.11 -3.38
C LEU A 121 -6.76 16.07 -3.65
N ALA A 122 -5.58 15.55 -4.02
CA ALA A 122 -4.44 16.37 -4.42
C ALA A 122 -4.71 17.13 -5.73
N SER A 123 -5.38 16.51 -6.69
CA SER A 123 -5.79 17.13 -7.96
C SER A 123 -6.84 18.22 -7.74
N ASP A 124 -7.85 17.94 -6.91
CA ASP A 124 -8.90 18.90 -6.58
C ASP A 124 -8.30 20.11 -5.86
N THR A 125 -7.40 19.90 -4.90
CA THR A 125 -6.73 21.00 -4.19
C THR A 125 -5.85 21.85 -5.11
N LEU A 126 -5.10 21.24 -6.03
CA LEU A 126 -4.35 22.00 -7.06
C LEU A 126 -5.28 22.82 -7.96
N THR A 127 -6.44 22.27 -8.31
CA THR A 127 -7.45 22.96 -9.12
C THR A 127 -8.07 24.13 -8.36
N TYR A 128 -8.37 23.96 -7.06
CA TYR A 128 -8.85 25.06 -6.23
C TYR A 128 -7.82 26.17 -6.07
N VAL A 129 -6.54 25.82 -5.88
CA VAL A 129 -5.45 26.81 -5.76
C VAL A 129 -5.27 27.59 -7.08
N SER A 130 -5.35 26.91 -8.22
CA SER A 130 -5.23 27.59 -9.53
C SER A 130 -6.41 28.50 -9.80
N MET A 131 -7.65 28.07 -9.55
CA MET A 131 -8.83 28.93 -9.70
C MET A 131 -8.80 30.11 -8.73
N PHE A 132 -8.40 29.90 -7.48
CA PHE A 132 -8.29 30.97 -6.49
C PHE A 132 -7.27 32.04 -6.91
N SER A 133 -6.14 31.64 -7.49
CA SER A 133 -5.14 32.59 -8.00
C SER A 133 -5.70 33.50 -9.11
N VAL A 134 -6.51 32.96 -10.02
CA VAL A 134 -7.16 33.74 -11.08
C VAL A 134 -8.16 34.74 -10.51
N VAL A 135 -8.95 34.33 -9.52
CA VAL A 135 -9.92 35.20 -8.84
C VAL A 135 -9.24 36.37 -8.13
N VAL A 136 -8.14 36.11 -7.41
CA VAL A 136 -7.35 37.16 -6.74
C VAL A 136 -6.79 38.17 -7.75
N ILE A 137 -6.31 37.69 -8.90
CA ILE A 137 -5.82 38.56 -9.99
C ILE A 137 -6.96 39.44 -10.53
N ILE A 138 -8.16 38.89 -10.73
CA ILE A 138 -9.32 39.66 -11.22
C ILE A 138 -9.73 40.75 -10.22
N PHE A 139 -9.81 40.44 -8.92
CA PHE A 139 -10.14 41.43 -7.90
C PHE A 139 -9.09 42.55 -7.82
N TYR A 140 -7.81 42.21 -7.97
CA TYR A 140 -6.74 43.21 -8.03
C TYR A 140 -6.90 44.13 -9.25
N LEU A 141 -7.13 43.56 -10.44
CA LEU A 141 -7.34 44.34 -11.67
C LEU A 141 -8.59 45.24 -11.58
N MET A 142 -9.67 44.77 -10.95
CA MET A 142 -10.86 45.59 -10.70
C MET A 142 -10.59 46.72 -9.70
N GLY A 143 -9.85 46.45 -8.63
CA GLY A 143 -9.45 47.47 -7.66
C GLY A 143 -8.58 48.57 -8.27
N ASP A 144 -7.62 48.19 -9.10
CA ASP A 144 -6.75 49.13 -9.82
C ASP A 144 -7.55 50.01 -10.80
N MET A 145 -8.49 49.43 -11.54
CA MET A 145 -9.42 50.18 -12.40
C MET A 145 -10.28 51.17 -11.61
N MET A 146 -10.81 50.78 -10.45
CA MET A 146 -11.65 51.66 -9.63
C MET A 146 -10.84 52.80 -8.99
N GLN A 147 -9.58 52.56 -8.65
CA GLN A 147 -8.73 53.54 -7.97
C GLN A 147 -8.09 54.55 -8.94
N TYR A 148 -7.67 54.10 -10.13
CA TYR A 148 -6.90 54.93 -11.07
C TYR A 148 -7.65 55.25 -12.37
N GLY A 149 -8.89 54.77 -12.54
CA GLY A 149 -9.75 55.09 -13.69
C GLY A 149 -9.21 54.63 -15.06
N SER A 150 -8.13 53.86 -15.07
CA SER A 150 -7.44 53.37 -16.26
C SER A 150 -6.95 51.95 -16.00
N PHE A 151 -6.96 51.10 -17.03
CA PHE A 151 -6.42 49.74 -16.94
C PHE A 151 -4.90 49.82 -17.05
N SER A 152 -4.22 50.00 -15.92
CA SER A 152 -2.78 49.85 -15.87
C SER A 152 -2.48 48.38 -15.59
N ILE A 153 -1.88 47.67 -16.55
CA ILE A 153 -1.13 46.45 -16.20
C ILE A 153 0.15 46.94 -15.51
N THR A 154 0.03 47.52 -14.31
CA THR A 154 1.18 47.59 -13.42
C THR A 154 1.61 46.15 -13.22
N LEU A 155 2.81 45.84 -13.73
CA LEU A 155 3.49 44.57 -13.51
C LEU A 155 3.31 44.24 -12.03
N ILE A 156 2.52 43.19 -11.75
CA ILE A 156 2.29 42.71 -10.39
C ILE A 156 3.67 42.63 -9.77
N SER A 157 3.93 43.44 -8.75
CA SER A 157 5.30 43.56 -8.24
C SER A 157 5.76 42.17 -7.79
N GLU A 158 7.01 41.83 -8.09
CA GLU A 158 7.54 40.50 -7.79
C GLU A 158 7.38 40.16 -6.29
N SER A 159 7.42 41.19 -5.44
CA SER A 159 7.15 41.09 -4.00
C SER A 159 5.71 40.69 -3.68
N MET A 160 4.72 41.19 -4.42
CA MET A 160 3.31 40.86 -4.23
C MET A 160 3.00 39.43 -4.71
N VAL A 161 3.53 39.01 -5.86
CA VAL A 161 3.42 37.61 -6.33
C VAL A 161 4.05 36.66 -5.32
N ARG A 162 5.26 36.99 -4.84
CA ARG A 162 5.97 36.18 -3.85
C ARG A 162 5.22 36.12 -2.52
N SER A 163 4.58 37.21 -2.10
CA SER A 163 3.74 37.24 -0.88
C SER A 163 2.50 36.35 -1.01
N ILE A 164 1.79 36.43 -2.14
CA ILE A 164 0.59 35.61 -2.40
C ILE A 164 0.96 34.11 -2.47
N LEU A 165 2.08 33.77 -3.12
CA LEU A 165 2.57 32.39 -3.18
C LEU A 165 3.01 31.88 -1.80
N MET A 166 3.71 32.70 -1.00
CA MET A 166 4.09 32.31 0.36
C MET A 166 2.87 32.12 1.26
N PHE A 167 1.86 32.99 1.12
CA PHE A 167 0.61 32.87 1.87
C PHE A 167 -0.18 31.61 1.47
N SER A 168 -0.28 31.28 0.18
CA SER A 168 -0.98 30.08 -0.28
C SER A 168 -0.29 28.79 0.19
N VAL A 169 1.05 28.76 0.17
CA VAL A 169 1.83 27.65 0.73
C VAL A 169 1.60 27.51 2.25
N LEU A 170 1.51 28.61 2.98
CA LEU A 170 1.27 28.61 4.42
C LEU A 170 -0.14 28.10 4.77
N VAL A 171 -1.16 28.56 4.03
CA VAL A 171 -2.54 28.05 4.15
C VAL A 171 -2.60 26.56 3.84
N TYR A 172 -1.92 26.10 2.79
CA TYR A 172 -1.84 24.68 2.45
C TYR A 172 -1.17 23.86 3.57
N ALA A 173 -0.06 24.35 4.12
CA ALA A 173 0.62 23.71 5.24
C ALA A 173 -0.29 23.60 6.48
N LEU A 174 -1.08 24.63 6.78
CA LEU A 174 -2.06 24.62 7.86
C LEU A 174 -3.17 23.60 7.61
N ILE A 175 -3.75 23.55 6.40
CA ILE A 175 -4.79 22.57 6.05
C ILE A 175 -4.26 21.14 6.19
N MET A 176 -3.05 20.86 5.68
CA MET A 176 -2.36 19.58 5.87
C MET A 176 -2.17 19.24 7.36
N LEU A 177 -1.79 20.21 8.18
CA LEU A 177 -1.63 20.03 9.62
C LEU A 177 -2.97 19.70 10.30
N PHE A 178 -4.04 20.40 9.93
CA PHE A 178 -5.39 20.14 10.45
C PHE A 178 -5.92 18.76 10.04
N ILE A 179 -5.68 18.33 8.79
CA ILE A 179 -6.03 16.97 8.34
C ILE A 179 -5.22 15.94 9.15
N LYS A 180 -3.91 16.17 9.32
CA LYS A 180 -3.03 15.28 10.09
C LYS A 180 -3.40 15.15 11.57
N ILE A 181 -3.90 16.23 12.18
CA ILE A 181 -4.41 16.23 13.57
C ILE A 181 -5.77 15.52 13.64
N LYS A 182 -6.66 15.74 12.66
CA LYS A 182 -7.99 15.12 12.61
C LYS A 182 -7.93 13.61 12.39
N ASP A 183 -6.96 13.12 11.62
CA ASP A 183 -6.73 11.67 11.41
C ASP A 183 -5.92 11.00 12.54
N GLY A 184 -5.74 11.68 13.68
CA GLY A 184 -5.19 11.08 14.90
C GLY A 184 -3.75 10.58 14.75
N GLY A 185 -2.94 11.23 13.92
CA GLY A 185 -1.51 10.94 13.82
C GLY A 185 -1.17 9.52 13.35
N LYS A 186 -2.08 8.80 12.69
CA LYS A 186 -1.73 7.53 12.04
C LYS A 186 -1.14 7.80 10.66
N ILE A 187 0.18 7.69 10.61
CA ILE A 187 0.95 7.54 9.39
C ILE A 187 0.58 6.18 8.79
N LEU A 188 0.01 6.20 7.59
CA LEU A 188 0.05 5.12 6.59
C LEU A 188 0.27 5.77 5.23
#